data_AF-A0A6J6C6T5-F1
#
_entry.id   AF-A0A6J6C6T5-F1
#
_cell.length_a   1.000
_cell.length_b   1.000
_cell.length_c   1.000
_cell.angle_alpha   90.00
_cell.angle_beta   90.00
_cell.angle_gamma   90.00
#
_symmetry.space_group_name_H-M   'P 1'
#
loop_
_entity.id
_entity.type
_entity.pdbx_description
1 polymer ?
#
loop_
_entity_poly.entity_id
_entity_poly.type
_entity_poly.pdbx_seq_one_letter_code
_entity_poly.pdbx_strand_id
1 'polypeptide(L)'
;MFRLPLSFIQLIGALLVLIPPVTALIGFDRYTNWVLAAAGLHIYVVVALFSVFYYRNRKMPALLAWINLSVVLIVPQLIHAAVETSAVDSQSSWYVSGIGALLAVTAIRGQQVVSWIGSSILSLEVLVWGGAGALFNTGLAGALALVVAANALSYALARIESETQSFLDKAIEIEAASTIESATRIARSRRLTETLSLSYPLLEKIATGELDQETRSAAALLEAELRDGIRGRDLIDSKLKLAIRAARLRGVEVVVLDEGGLASLSDNAKADIRQRFASELDGISTGRVTIRAPRGGKTNATFVASRPGTATPDVFLKL
;
A
#
# COMPACT_ATOMS: atom_id res chain seq x y z
N MET A 1 11.24 -7.52 7.73
CA MET A 1 10.09 -8.44 7.57
C MET A 1 10.64 -9.85 7.40
N PHE A 2 10.70 -10.65 8.47
CA PHE A 2 11.24 -12.01 8.41
C PHE A 2 10.23 -12.96 7.75
N ARG A 3 10.44 -13.29 6.47
CA ARG A 3 9.73 -14.40 5.83
C ARG A 3 10.46 -15.68 6.24
N LEU A 4 9.82 -16.52 7.05
CA LEU A 4 10.36 -17.86 7.31
C LEU A 4 10.54 -18.57 5.97
N PRO A 5 11.76 -19.04 5.65
CA PRO A 5 12.01 -19.66 4.37
C PRO A 5 11.23 -20.98 4.29
N LEU A 6 10.67 -21.29 3.12
CA LEU A 6 9.87 -22.50 2.90
C LEU A 6 10.64 -23.77 3.31
N SER A 7 11.96 -23.76 3.14
CA SER A 7 12.87 -24.82 3.56
C SER A 7 12.85 -25.09 5.07
N PHE A 8 12.66 -24.08 5.92
CA PHE A 8 12.57 -24.25 7.36
C PHE A 8 11.28 -24.96 7.77
N ILE A 9 10.15 -24.60 7.16
CA ILE A 9 8.86 -25.26 7.37
C ILE A 9 8.91 -26.71 6.88
N GLN A 10 9.56 -26.96 5.74
CA GLN A 10 9.76 -28.30 5.21
C GLN A 10 10.65 -29.16 6.12
N LEU A 11 11.72 -28.58 6.66
CA LEU A 11 12.63 -29.27 7.57
C LEU A 11 11.94 -29.68 8.87
N ILE A 12 11.19 -28.76 9.50
CA ILE A 12 10.40 -29.07 10.70
C ILE A 12 9.31 -30.10 10.40
N GLY A 13 8.59 -29.94 9.28
CA GLY A 13 7.55 -30.89 8.87
C GLY A 13 8.10 -32.29 8.61
N ALA A 14 9.27 -32.38 7.97
CA ALA A 14 9.95 -33.65 7.71
C ALA A 14 10.41 -34.32 9.01
N LEU A 15 11.01 -33.55 9.94
CA LEU A 15 11.42 -34.06 11.23
C LEU A 15 10.23 -34.65 12.00
N LEU A 16 9.12 -33.91 12.05
CA LEU A 16 7.89 -34.30 12.75
C LEU A 16 7.31 -35.62 12.20
N VAL A 17 7.28 -35.75 10.87
CA VAL A 17 6.65 -36.86 10.16
C VAL A 17 7.54 -38.12 10.14
N LEU A 18 8.87 -37.98 10.19
CA LEU A 18 9.81 -39.09 10.07
C LEU A 18 10.11 -39.78 11.40
N ILE A 19 9.86 -39.15 12.54
CA ILE A 19 10.06 -39.79 13.86
C ILE A 19 9.18 -41.05 14.04
N PRO A 20 7.87 -41.05 13.75
CA PRO A 20 7.00 -42.21 13.98
C PRO A 20 7.34 -43.46 13.13
N PRO A 21 7.76 -43.33 11.85
CA PRO A 21 8.34 -44.44 11.09
C PRO A 21 9.55 -45.10 11.76
N VAL A 22 10.43 -44.32 12.39
CA VAL A 22 11.59 -44.87 13.09
C VAL A 22 11.15 -45.71 14.28
N THR A 23 10.16 -45.26 15.06
CA THR A 23 9.61 -46.08 16.15
C THR A 23 8.89 -47.33 15.65
N ALA A 24 8.21 -47.24 14.49
CA ALA A 24 7.58 -48.39 13.84
C ALA A 24 8.61 -49.46 13.43
N LEU A 25 9.77 -49.05 12.92
CA LEU A 25 10.84 -49.95 12.50
C LEU A 25 11.52 -50.64 13.69
N ILE A 26 11.67 -49.95 14.83
CA ILE A 26 12.25 -50.54 16.06
C ILE A 26 11.34 -51.64 16.61
N GLY A 27 10.02 -51.50 16.47
CA GLY A 27 9.02 -52.47 16.94
C GLY A 27 8.58 -53.49 15.88
N PHE A 28 9.25 -53.57 14.74
CA PHE A 28 8.73 -54.27 13.56
C PHE A 28 8.55 -55.78 13.77
N ASP A 29 9.42 -56.39 14.58
CA ASP A 29 9.39 -57.84 14.87
C ASP A 29 8.16 -58.29 15.67
N ARG A 30 7.33 -57.34 16.15
CA ARG A 30 6.14 -57.59 16.96
C ARG A 30 4.86 -57.78 16.13
N TYR A 31 4.90 -57.48 14.83
CA TYR A 31 3.73 -57.65 13.96
C TYR A 31 3.60 -59.11 13.52
N THR A 32 2.48 -59.75 13.85
CA THR A 32 2.15 -61.10 13.34
C THR A 32 2.07 -61.06 11.81
N ASN A 33 1.45 -60.02 11.24
CA ASN A 33 1.37 -59.82 9.79
C ASN A 33 2.21 -58.61 9.35
N TRP A 34 3.50 -58.86 9.10
CA TRP A 34 4.46 -57.84 8.68
C TRP A 34 4.11 -57.16 7.35
N VAL A 35 3.36 -57.82 6.45
CA VAL A 35 2.96 -57.26 5.16
C VAL A 35 1.98 -56.10 5.35
N LEU A 36 0.99 -56.27 6.23
CA LEU A 36 0.03 -55.20 6.55
C LEU A 36 0.71 -54.04 7.28
N ALA A 37 1.63 -54.34 8.19
CA ALA A 37 2.41 -53.32 8.90
C ALA A 37 3.30 -52.52 7.92
N ALA A 38 4.01 -53.19 7.01
CA ALA A 38 4.82 -52.55 5.99
C ALA A 38 3.98 -51.70 5.02
N ALA A 39 2.80 -52.19 4.62
CA ALA A 39 1.88 -51.45 3.75
C ALA A 39 1.38 -50.16 4.43
N GLY A 40 0.94 -50.25 5.69
CA GLY A 40 0.49 -49.08 6.47
C GLY A 40 1.60 -48.05 6.65
N LEU A 41 2.81 -48.51 6.98
CA LEU A 41 3.99 -47.65 7.11
C LEU A 41 4.35 -46.97 5.79
N HIS A 42 4.34 -47.72 4.68
CA HIS A 42 4.65 -47.19 3.36
C HIS A 42 3.64 -46.12 2.92
N ILE A 43 2.34 -46.39 3.06
CA ILE A 43 1.28 -45.44 2.76
C ILE A 43 1.47 -44.14 3.55
N TYR A 44 1.69 -44.25 4.87
CA TYR A 44 1.94 -43.09 5.72
C TYR A 44 3.15 -42.28 5.25
N VAL A 45 4.31 -42.92 5.07
CA VAL A 45 5.56 -42.23 4.70
C VAL A 45 5.43 -41.52 3.36
N VAL A 46 4.88 -42.20 2.35
CA VAL A 46 4.72 -41.62 1.00
C VAL A 46 3.82 -40.41 1.04
N VAL A 47 2.63 -40.52 1.64
CA VAL A 47 1.66 -39.42 1.70
C VAL A 47 2.18 -38.26 2.53
N ALA A 48 2.85 -38.54 3.64
CA ALA A 48 3.36 -37.52 4.54
C ALA A 48 4.56 -36.78 3.94
N LEU A 49 5.50 -37.47 3.28
CA LEU A 49 6.57 -36.82 2.51
C LEU A 49 6.02 -35.99 1.36
N PHE A 50 5.01 -36.49 0.64
CA PHE A 50 4.37 -35.75 -0.44
C PHE A 50 3.69 -34.46 0.08
N SER A 51 3.06 -34.53 1.26
CA SER A 51 2.47 -33.38 1.96
C SER A 51 3.50 -32.34 2.41
N VAL A 52 4.72 -32.77 2.74
CA VAL A 52 5.81 -31.87 3.15
C VAL A 52 6.55 -31.28 1.95
N PHE A 53 6.92 -32.07 0.95
CA PHE A 53 7.91 -31.65 -0.05
C PHE A 53 7.33 -31.23 -1.40
N TYR A 54 6.20 -31.82 -1.83
CA TYR A 54 5.80 -31.72 -3.24
C TYR A 54 5.20 -30.35 -3.63
N TYR A 55 4.52 -29.66 -2.72
CA TYR A 55 3.86 -28.39 -3.04
C TYR A 55 4.67 -27.18 -2.57
N ARG A 56 5.04 -26.34 -3.56
CA ARG A 56 5.72 -25.05 -3.39
C ARG A 56 4.78 -23.92 -2.97
N ASN A 57 3.48 -24.09 -3.19
CA ASN A 57 2.46 -23.14 -2.77
C ASN A 57 2.22 -23.23 -1.26
N ARG A 58 1.95 -22.07 -0.64
CA ARG A 58 1.71 -21.93 0.81
C ARG A 58 0.48 -22.72 1.28
N LYS A 59 -0.57 -22.82 0.46
CA LYS A 59 -1.76 -23.63 0.72
C LYS A 59 -1.70 -24.96 -0.03
N MET A 60 -1.91 -26.05 0.70
CA MET A 60 -1.99 -27.40 0.15
C MET A 60 -3.32 -27.60 -0.60
N PRO A 61 -3.33 -28.32 -1.74
CA PRO A 61 -4.56 -28.57 -2.49
C PRO A 61 -5.52 -29.45 -1.70
N ALA A 62 -6.83 -29.22 -1.89
CA ALA A 62 -7.88 -29.96 -1.20
C ALA A 62 -7.79 -31.48 -1.46
N LEU A 63 -7.42 -31.89 -2.68
CA LEU A 63 -7.25 -33.30 -3.03
C LEU A 63 -6.25 -34.01 -2.10
N LEU A 64 -5.11 -33.39 -1.84
CA LEU A 64 -4.10 -33.99 -0.96
C LEU A 64 -4.57 -34.00 0.50
N ALA A 65 -5.36 -33.01 0.92
CA ALA A 65 -5.97 -33.01 2.25
C ALA A 65 -6.94 -34.18 2.42
N TRP A 66 -7.75 -34.48 1.40
CA TRP A 66 -8.60 -35.67 1.38
C TRP A 66 -7.80 -36.97 1.40
N ILE A 67 -6.67 -37.05 0.68
CA ILE A 67 -5.76 -38.20 0.74
C ILE A 67 -5.22 -38.37 2.17
N ASN A 68 -4.80 -37.29 2.84
CA ASN A 68 -4.37 -37.35 4.24
C ASN A 68 -5.48 -37.86 5.17
N LEU A 69 -6.73 -37.47 4.90
CA LEU A 69 -7.89 -37.98 5.65
C LEU A 69 -8.12 -39.47 5.38
N SER A 70 -7.94 -39.95 4.15
CA SER A 70 -7.99 -41.38 3.84
C SER A 70 -6.90 -42.16 4.57
N VAL A 71 -5.69 -41.59 4.73
CA VAL A 71 -4.62 -42.19 5.54
C VAL A 71 -5.04 -42.34 6.99
N VAL A 72 -5.73 -41.33 7.56
CA VAL A 72 -6.26 -41.39 8.93
C VAL A 72 -7.22 -42.57 9.11
N LEU A 73 -8.03 -42.88 8.10
CA LEU A 73 -8.99 -43.98 8.15
C LEU A 73 -8.36 -45.35 7.87
N ILE A 74 -7.37 -45.42 6.98
CA ILE A 74 -6.87 -46.71 6.46
C ILE A 74 -5.73 -47.26 7.33
N VAL A 75 -4.77 -46.40 7.71
CA VAL A 75 -3.55 -46.86 8.38
C VAL A 75 -3.84 -47.50 9.73
N PRO A 76 -4.67 -46.95 10.63
CA PRO A 76 -4.98 -47.61 11.89
C PRO A 76 -5.57 -49.01 11.68
N GLN A 77 -6.47 -49.18 10.71
CA GLN A 77 -7.11 -50.46 10.41
C GLN A 77 -6.08 -51.51 9.94
N LEU A 78 -5.13 -51.10 9.09
CA LEU A 78 -4.04 -51.98 8.64
C LEU A 78 -3.14 -52.39 9.81
N ILE A 79 -2.81 -51.46 10.72
CA ILE A 79 -1.96 -51.74 11.86
C ILE A 79 -2.67 -52.61 12.90
N HIS A 80 -3.95 -52.36 13.18
CA HIS A 80 -4.75 -53.21 14.06
C HIS A 80 -4.90 -54.63 13.49
N ALA A 81 -5.08 -54.78 12.17
CA ALA A 81 -5.11 -56.09 11.53
C ALA A 81 -3.74 -56.80 11.50
N ALA A 82 -2.64 -56.08 11.74
CA ALA A 82 -1.28 -56.62 11.76
C ALA A 82 -0.86 -57.20 13.11
N VAL A 83 -1.60 -56.93 14.19
CA VAL A 83 -1.28 -57.33 15.57
C VAL A 83 -2.34 -58.29 16.11
N GLU A 84 -1.93 -59.46 16.62
CA GLU A 84 -2.87 -60.48 17.19
C GLU A 84 -3.32 -60.19 18.62
N THR A 85 -2.50 -59.48 19.42
CA THR A 85 -2.80 -59.24 20.84
C THR A 85 -3.43 -57.88 21.05
N SER A 86 -4.55 -57.85 21.78
CA SER A 86 -5.26 -56.63 22.23
C SER A 86 -4.49 -55.82 23.28
N ALA A 87 -3.20 -56.13 23.50
CA ALA A 87 -2.34 -55.37 24.40
C ALA A 87 -1.89 -54.08 23.69
N VAL A 88 -2.51 -52.98 24.08
CA VAL A 88 -2.14 -51.62 23.67
C VAL A 88 -0.74 -51.30 24.22
N ASP A 89 0.32 -51.63 23.49
CA ASP A 89 1.69 -51.26 23.84
C ASP A 89 2.07 -49.94 23.14
N SER A 90 2.87 -49.12 23.82
CA SER A 90 3.34 -47.80 23.37
C SER A 90 4.08 -47.87 22.03
N GLN A 91 4.68 -49.01 21.70
CA GLN A 91 5.45 -49.22 20.46
C GLN A 91 4.55 -49.56 19.26
N SER A 92 3.40 -50.21 19.49
CA SER A 92 2.39 -50.49 18.45
C SER A 92 1.51 -49.29 18.08
N SER A 93 1.55 -48.22 18.87
CA SER A 93 0.74 -47.00 18.66
C SER A 93 1.48 -45.88 17.92
N TRP A 94 2.61 -46.18 17.25
CA TRP A 94 3.36 -45.23 16.43
C TRP A 94 2.46 -44.48 15.43
N TYR A 95 1.42 -45.16 14.91
CA TYR A 95 0.51 -44.59 13.94
C TYR A 95 -0.28 -43.39 14.51
N VAL A 96 -0.51 -43.34 15.83
CA VAL A 96 -1.24 -42.24 16.50
C VAL A 96 -0.42 -40.95 16.45
N SER A 97 0.87 -41.03 16.80
CA SER A 97 1.78 -39.88 16.71
C SER A 97 2.10 -39.54 15.25
N GLY A 98 2.22 -40.54 14.37
CA GLY A 98 2.34 -40.37 12.92
C GLY A 98 1.18 -39.58 12.32
N ILE A 99 -0.04 -40.06 12.51
CA ILE A 99 -1.24 -39.39 11.99
C ILE A 99 -1.41 -38.01 12.64
N GLY A 100 -1.12 -37.85 13.93
CA GLY A 100 -1.07 -36.55 14.59
C GLY A 100 -0.11 -35.56 13.91
N ALA A 101 1.10 -36.01 13.58
CA ALA A 101 2.09 -35.23 12.83
C ALA A 101 1.59 -34.87 11.42
N LEU A 102 0.99 -35.82 10.70
CA LEU A 102 0.41 -35.58 9.38
C LEU A 102 -0.72 -34.54 9.42
N LEU A 103 -1.60 -34.61 10.43
CA LEU A 103 -2.68 -33.65 10.63
C LEU A 103 -2.16 -32.27 11.03
N ALA A 104 -1.10 -32.20 11.83
CA ALA A 104 -0.44 -30.94 12.16
C ALA A 104 0.17 -30.26 10.91
N VAL A 105 0.83 -31.03 10.03
CA VAL A 105 1.30 -30.53 8.73
C VAL A 105 0.13 -30.04 7.89
N THR A 106 -0.97 -30.81 7.85
CA THR A 106 -2.20 -30.45 7.11
C THR A 106 -2.79 -29.12 7.61
N ALA A 107 -2.83 -28.90 8.93
CA ALA A 107 -3.29 -27.66 9.53
C ALA A 107 -2.41 -26.46 9.15
N ILE A 108 -1.09 -26.57 9.30
CA ILE A 108 -0.12 -25.50 8.98
C ILE A 108 -0.16 -25.14 7.49
N ARG A 109 -0.45 -26.11 6.63
CA ARG A 109 -0.62 -25.93 5.18
C ARG A 109 -1.99 -25.36 4.78
N GLY A 110 -2.77 -24.89 5.73
CA GLY A 110 -4.02 -24.15 5.50
C GLY A 110 -5.26 -25.02 5.28
N GLN A 111 -5.24 -26.28 5.73
CA GLN A 111 -6.37 -27.20 5.65
C GLN A 111 -6.87 -27.54 7.06
N GLN A 112 -7.23 -26.51 7.84
CA GLN A 112 -7.59 -26.61 9.26
C GLN A 112 -8.85 -27.47 9.48
N VAL A 113 -9.85 -27.33 8.61
CA VAL A 113 -11.11 -28.10 8.70
C VAL A 113 -10.84 -29.59 8.59
N VAL A 114 -10.05 -30.00 7.59
CA VAL A 114 -9.66 -31.41 7.40
C VAL A 114 -8.85 -31.92 8.58
N SER A 115 -7.95 -31.08 9.12
CA SER A 115 -7.17 -31.42 10.31
C SER A 115 -8.08 -31.72 11.51
N TRP A 116 -9.10 -30.91 11.77
CA TRP A 116 -10.04 -31.14 12.88
C TRP A 116 -10.86 -32.41 12.69
N ILE A 117 -11.40 -32.60 11.48
CA ILE A 117 -12.16 -33.81 11.16
C ILE A 117 -11.29 -35.06 11.35
N GLY A 118 -10.05 -35.04 10.83
CA GLY A 118 -9.10 -36.14 11.01
C GLY A 118 -8.73 -36.38 12.48
N SER A 119 -8.56 -35.34 13.28
CA SER A 119 -8.32 -35.50 14.73
C SER A 119 -9.51 -36.11 15.46
N SER A 120 -10.73 -35.74 15.09
CA SER A 120 -11.95 -36.35 15.65
C SER A 120 -12.06 -37.83 15.27
N ILE A 121 -11.79 -38.19 14.01
CA ILE A 121 -11.77 -39.57 13.54
C ILE A 121 -10.70 -40.38 14.28
N LEU A 122 -9.45 -39.90 14.32
CA LEU A 122 -8.36 -40.56 15.04
C LEU A 122 -8.72 -40.79 16.51
N SER A 123 -9.30 -39.79 17.17
CA SER A 123 -9.71 -39.91 18.57
C SER A 123 -10.79 -40.96 18.76
N LEU A 124 -11.78 -41.00 17.86
CA LEU A 124 -12.85 -41.98 17.90
C LEU A 124 -12.31 -43.40 17.69
N GLU A 125 -11.44 -43.62 16.70
CA GLU A 125 -10.83 -44.92 16.45
C GLU A 125 -10.04 -45.41 17.68
N VAL A 126 -9.18 -44.57 18.24
CA VAL A 126 -8.39 -44.93 19.44
C VAL A 126 -9.30 -45.26 20.64
N LEU A 127 -10.39 -44.52 20.84
CA LEU A 127 -11.34 -44.77 21.93
C LEU A 127 -12.15 -46.04 21.72
N VAL A 128 -12.59 -46.33 20.48
CA VAL A 128 -13.35 -47.55 20.15
C VAL A 128 -12.51 -48.80 20.38
N TRP A 129 -11.23 -48.76 19.99
CA TRP A 129 -10.34 -49.92 20.11
C TRP A 129 -9.70 -50.07 21.48
N GLY A 130 -9.20 -48.98 22.06
CA GLY A 130 -8.40 -49.01 23.28
C GLY A 130 -9.11 -48.54 24.55
N GLY A 131 -10.36 -48.08 24.44
CA GLY A 131 -11.14 -47.55 25.56
C GLY A 131 -10.55 -46.27 26.17
N ALA A 132 -11.06 -45.88 27.35
CA ALA A 132 -10.63 -44.65 28.03
C ALA A 132 -9.15 -44.67 28.47
N GLY A 133 -8.58 -45.85 28.74
CA GLY A 133 -7.17 -46.01 29.14
C GLY A 133 -6.18 -45.71 28.00
N ALA A 134 -6.63 -45.79 26.74
CA ALA A 134 -5.77 -45.53 25.58
C ALA A 134 -5.35 -44.07 25.43
N LEU A 135 -6.08 -43.12 26.03
CA LEU A 135 -5.78 -41.68 25.96
C LEU A 135 -4.34 -41.35 26.36
N PHE A 136 -3.84 -42.02 27.40
CA PHE A 136 -2.51 -41.77 27.95
C PHE A 136 -1.46 -42.76 27.45
N ASN A 137 -1.86 -43.97 27.05
CA ASN A 137 -0.90 -45.03 26.69
C ASN A 137 -0.54 -45.08 25.19
N THR A 138 -1.32 -44.41 24.32
CA THR A 138 -1.12 -44.41 22.85
C THR A 138 -0.44 -43.16 22.31
N GLY A 139 -0.21 -42.15 23.16
CA GLY A 139 0.27 -40.84 22.73
C GLY A 139 -0.80 -39.94 22.10
N LEU A 140 -2.08 -40.33 22.12
CA LEU A 140 -3.19 -39.54 21.57
C LEU A 140 -3.26 -38.12 22.14
N ALA A 141 -3.10 -37.97 23.46
CA ALA A 141 -3.10 -36.65 24.10
C ALA A 141 -2.02 -35.71 23.51
N GLY A 142 -0.81 -36.24 23.28
CA GLY A 142 0.28 -35.49 22.67
C GLY A 142 0.02 -35.16 21.19
N ALA A 143 -0.52 -36.13 20.44
CA ALA A 143 -0.92 -35.93 19.05
C ALA A 143 -1.98 -34.82 18.91
N LEU A 144 -3.01 -34.82 19.76
CA LEU A 144 -4.05 -33.79 19.76
C LEU A 144 -3.51 -32.42 20.16
N ALA A 145 -2.69 -32.34 21.21
CA ALA A 145 -2.07 -31.09 21.62
C ALA A 145 -1.23 -30.47 20.48
N LEU A 146 -0.47 -31.30 19.77
CA LEU A 146 0.29 -30.89 18.59
C LEU A 146 -0.61 -30.35 17.48
N VAL A 147 -1.71 -31.05 17.16
CA VAL A 147 -2.66 -30.60 16.13
C VAL A 147 -3.34 -29.29 16.53
N VAL A 148 -3.72 -29.12 17.80
CA VAL A 148 -4.30 -27.87 18.32
C VAL A 148 -3.31 -26.72 18.15
N ALA A 149 -2.05 -26.91 18.56
CA ALA A 149 -1.00 -25.91 18.41
C ALA A 149 -0.75 -25.55 16.94
N ALA A 150 -0.73 -26.55 16.06
CA ALA A 150 -0.58 -26.37 14.62
C ALA A 150 -1.74 -25.56 14.01
N ASN A 151 -2.98 -25.82 14.43
CA ASN A 151 -4.15 -25.04 14.01
C ASN A 151 -4.09 -23.59 14.50
N ALA A 152 -3.74 -23.37 15.78
CA ALA A 152 -3.58 -22.03 16.33
C ALA A 152 -2.51 -21.23 15.58
N LEU A 153 -1.36 -21.84 15.30
CA LEU A 153 -0.30 -21.23 14.49
C LEU A 153 -0.79 -20.92 13.07
N SER A 154 -1.53 -21.83 12.44
CA SER A 154 -2.08 -21.64 11.10
C SER A 154 -3.06 -20.46 11.04
N TYR A 155 -3.95 -20.32 12.03
CA TYR A 155 -4.85 -19.17 12.14
C TYR A 155 -4.10 -17.86 12.34
N ALA A 156 -3.08 -17.84 13.21
CA ALA A 156 -2.25 -16.66 13.42
C ALA A 156 -1.54 -16.24 12.12
N LEU A 157 -0.98 -17.20 11.38
CA LEU A 157 -0.31 -16.95 10.11
C LEU A 157 -1.26 -16.44 9.02
N ALA A 158 -2.50 -16.95 8.97
CA ALA A 158 -3.52 -16.50 8.04
C ALA A 158 -3.96 -15.06 8.36
N ARG A 159 -4.08 -14.72 9.64
CA ARG A 159 -4.45 -13.37 10.08
C ARG A 159 -3.40 -12.33 9.76
N ILE A 160 -2.13 -12.60 10.05
CA ILE A 160 -1.01 -11.70 9.72
C ILE A 160 -0.96 -11.40 8.21
N GLU A 161 -1.24 -12.41 7.37
CA GLU A 161 -1.28 -12.24 5.92
C GLU A 161 -2.42 -11.33 5.47
N SER A 162 -3.62 -11.49 6.04
CA SER A 162 -4.76 -10.61 5.73
C SER A 162 -4.52 -9.15 6.15
N GLU A 163 -3.88 -8.94 7.30
CA GLU A 163 -3.56 -7.60 7.78
C GLU A 163 -2.51 -6.93 6.88
N THR A 164 -1.50 -7.68 6.42
CA THR A 164 -0.44 -7.16 5.53
C THR A 164 -0.97 -6.67 4.18
N GLN A 165 -1.96 -7.36 3.59
CA GLN A 165 -2.59 -6.92 2.33
C GLN A 165 -3.26 -5.55 2.49
N SER A 166 -3.99 -5.34 3.59
CA SER A 166 -4.65 -4.07 3.86
C SER A 166 -3.68 -2.89 4.07
N PHE A 167 -2.45 -3.17 4.54
CA PHE A 167 -1.40 -2.15 4.64
C PHE A 167 -0.78 -1.81 3.28
N LEU A 168 -0.62 -2.80 2.40
CA LEU A 168 -0.11 -2.57 1.04
C LEU A 168 -1.09 -1.72 0.22
N ASP A 169 -2.39 -2.01 0.29
CA ASP A 169 -3.41 -1.23 -0.41
C ASP A 169 -3.43 0.24 0.07
N LYS A 170 -3.35 0.47 1.39
CA LYS A 170 -3.24 1.81 1.97
C LYS A 170 -1.94 2.52 1.61
N ALA A 171 -0.82 1.79 1.53
CA ALA A 171 0.46 2.38 1.14
C ALA A 171 0.43 2.87 -0.32
N ILE A 172 -0.19 2.12 -1.23
CA ILE A 172 -0.39 2.52 -2.63
C ILE A 172 -1.28 3.77 -2.72
N GLU A 173 -2.36 3.83 -1.93
CA GLU A 173 -3.24 5.01 -1.88
C GLU A 173 -2.52 6.27 -1.38
N ILE A 174 -1.70 6.13 -0.33
CA ILE A 174 -0.89 7.24 0.21
C ILE A 174 0.19 7.68 -0.79
N GLU A 175 0.84 6.74 -1.47
CA GLU A 175 1.85 7.06 -2.50
C GLU A 175 1.23 7.83 -3.68
N ALA A 176 0.05 7.39 -4.15
CA ALA A 176 -0.70 8.08 -5.18
C ALA A 176 -1.08 9.52 -4.77
N ALA A 177 -1.50 9.73 -3.52
CA ALA A 177 -1.82 11.06 -2.98
C ALA A 177 -0.57 11.95 -2.83
N SER A 178 0.58 11.38 -2.44
CA SER A 178 1.82 12.13 -2.18
C SER A 178 2.45 12.77 -3.44
N THR A 179 2.16 12.22 -4.61
CA THR A 179 2.73 12.72 -5.89
C THR A 179 2.15 14.10 -6.25
N ILE A 180 0.90 14.40 -5.90
CA ILE A 180 0.25 15.69 -6.18
C ILE A 180 0.70 16.78 -5.18
N GLU A 181 0.92 16.40 -3.92
CA GLU A 181 1.32 17.33 -2.86
C GLU A 181 2.77 17.83 -3.05
N SER A 182 3.67 16.94 -3.47
CA SER A 182 5.08 17.29 -3.69
C SER A 182 5.27 18.33 -4.81
N ALA A 183 4.59 18.20 -5.94
CA ALA A 183 4.65 19.14 -7.06
C ALA A 183 4.14 20.54 -6.65
N THR A 184 3.03 20.59 -5.89
CA THR A 184 2.47 21.84 -5.38
C THR A 184 3.41 22.53 -4.39
N ARG A 185 4.04 21.74 -3.50
CA ARG A 185 5.01 22.25 -2.52
C ARG A 185 6.26 22.83 -3.20
N ILE A 186 6.79 22.14 -4.21
CA ILE A 186 7.93 22.61 -5.01
C ILE A 186 7.59 23.92 -5.74
N ALA A 187 6.43 23.98 -6.40
CA ALA A 187 5.98 25.18 -7.11
C ALA A 187 5.83 26.38 -6.16
N ARG A 188 5.26 26.15 -4.96
CA ARG A 188 5.12 27.19 -3.92
C ARG A 188 6.49 27.65 -3.40
N SER A 189 7.40 26.73 -3.09
CA SER A 189 8.75 27.07 -2.60
C SER A 189 9.51 27.90 -3.63
N ARG A 190 9.45 27.52 -4.91
CA ARG A 190 10.09 28.25 -6.00
C ARG A 190 9.57 29.68 -6.12
N ARG A 191 8.24 29.87 -6.11
CA ARG A 191 7.63 31.22 -6.14
C ARG A 191 8.04 32.07 -4.94
N LEU A 192 8.12 31.48 -3.74
CA LEU A 192 8.59 32.18 -2.54
C LEU A 192 10.05 32.62 -2.68
N THR A 193 10.94 31.72 -3.10
CA THR A 193 12.37 32.04 -3.32
C THR A 193 12.54 33.13 -4.37
N GLU A 194 11.82 33.05 -5.51
CA GLU A 194 11.84 34.07 -6.56
C GLU A 194 11.37 35.43 -6.02
N THR A 195 10.26 35.45 -5.27
CA THR A 195 9.72 36.69 -4.67
C THR A 195 10.69 37.32 -3.67
N LEU A 196 11.29 36.50 -2.81
CA LEU A 196 12.27 36.96 -1.81
C LEU A 196 13.53 37.49 -2.48
N SER A 197 14.05 36.81 -3.51
CA SER A 197 15.26 37.26 -4.22
C SER A 197 15.10 38.64 -4.85
N LEU A 198 13.90 38.97 -5.34
CA LEU A 198 13.59 40.29 -5.89
C LEU A 198 13.45 41.37 -4.82
N SER A 199 12.95 41.00 -3.64
CA SER A 199 12.60 41.96 -2.58
C SER A 199 13.74 42.22 -1.59
N TYR A 200 14.62 41.23 -1.40
CA TYR A 200 15.68 41.25 -0.39
C TYR A 200 16.60 42.47 -0.48
N PRO A 201 17.14 42.87 -1.64
CA PRO A 201 18.10 43.99 -1.71
C PRO A 201 17.49 45.33 -1.27
N LEU A 202 16.19 45.52 -1.53
CA LEU A 202 15.48 46.73 -1.13
C LEU A 202 15.13 46.70 0.37
N LEU A 203 14.72 45.54 0.90
CA LEU A 203 14.47 45.35 2.33
C LEU A 203 15.74 45.58 3.17
N GLU A 204 16.91 45.17 2.65
CA GLU A 204 18.20 45.43 3.26
C GLU A 204 18.51 46.93 3.34
N LYS A 205 18.28 47.68 2.25
CA LYS A 205 18.40 49.15 2.24
C LYS A 205 17.40 49.85 3.18
N ILE A 206 16.19 49.31 3.32
CA ILE A 206 15.21 49.84 4.29
C ILE A 206 15.71 49.62 5.73
N ALA A 207 16.31 48.46 6.01
CA ALA A 207 16.83 48.12 7.33
C ALA A 207 18.01 49.01 7.78
N THR A 208 18.79 49.56 6.84
CA THR A 208 19.90 50.48 7.15
C THR A 208 19.46 51.93 7.42
N GLY A 209 18.20 52.29 7.14
CA GLY A 209 17.61 53.58 7.53
C GLY A 209 17.86 54.77 6.59
N GLU A 210 18.64 54.59 5.52
CA GLU A 210 18.93 55.62 4.51
C GLU A 210 17.97 55.53 3.32
N LEU A 211 16.80 56.19 3.43
CA LEU A 211 15.79 56.19 2.37
C LEU A 211 15.76 57.52 1.62
N ASP A 212 16.61 57.63 0.60
CA ASP A 212 16.55 58.68 -0.40
C ASP A 212 15.26 58.59 -1.25
N GLN A 213 14.96 59.66 -1.99
CA GLN A 213 13.75 59.74 -2.79
C GLN A 213 13.70 58.67 -3.89
N GLU A 214 14.87 58.30 -4.43
CA GLU A 214 15.01 57.26 -5.44
C GLU A 214 14.61 55.89 -4.88
N THR A 215 15.15 55.51 -3.70
CA THR A 215 14.82 54.24 -3.04
C THR A 215 13.35 54.17 -2.64
N ARG A 216 12.74 55.29 -2.20
CA ARG A 216 11.29 55.34 -1.94
C ARG A 216 10.46 55.07 -3.19
N SER A 217 10.85 55.66 -4.32
CA SER A 217 10.15 55.44 -5.59
C SER A 217 10.32 54.00 -6.10
N ALA A 218 11.51 53.43 -5.97
CA ALA A 218 11.79 52.03 -6.29
C ALA A 218 11.00 51.07 -5.41
N ALA A 219 10.85 51.41 -4.11
CA ALA A 219 10.04 50.63 -3.16
C ALA A 219 8.56 50.63 -3.51
N ALA A 220 8.00 51.81 -3.81
CA ALA A 220 6.61 51.93 -4.24
C ALA A 220 6.35 51.16 -5.56
N LEU A 221 7.30 51.19 -6.50
CA LEU A 221 7.18 50.42 -7.74
C LEU A 221 7.22 48.91 -7.48
N LEU A 222 8.12 48.43 -6.63
CA LEU A 222 8.22 47.02 -6.28
C LEU A 222 6.98 46.52 -5.52
N GLU A 223 6.45 47.30 -4.57
CA GLU A 223 5.20 46.97 -3.87
C GLU A 223 4.04 46.83 -4.84
N ALA A 224 3.90 47.77 -5.78
CA ALA A 224 2.88 47.72 -6.80
C ALA A 224 3.05 46.48 -7.71
N GLU A 225 4.28 46.12 -8.10
CA GLU A 225 4.55 44.89 -8.87
C GLU A 225 4.19 43.61 -8.11
N LEU A 226 4.53 43.52 -6.82
CA LEU A 226 4.20 42.37 -5.97
C LEU A 226 2.68 42.24 -5.79
N ARG A 227 2.01 43.36 -5.53
CA ARG A 227 0.56 43.42 -5.38
C ARG A 227 -0.15 42.97 -6.65
N ASP A 228 0.31 43.41 -7.81
CA ASP A 228 -0.26 42.98 -9.09
C ASP A 228 0.03 41.51 -9.38
N GLY A 229 1.20 41.00 -9.02
CA GLY A 229 1.49 39.56 -9.14
C GLY A 229 0.52 38.70 -8.33
N ILE A 230 0.11 39.17 -7.15
CA ILE A 230 -0.87 38.49 -6.30
C ILE A 230 -2.29 38.64 -6.87
N ARG A 231 -2.69 39.86 -7.24
CA ARG A 231 -4.08 40.15 -7.68
C ARG A 231 -4.36 39.80 -9.13
N GLY A 232 -3.34 39.80 -9.98
CA GLY A 232 -3.45 39.60 -11.42
C GLY A 232 -3.39 38.14 -11.87
N ARG A 233 -2.90 37.21 -11.03
CA ARG A 233 -2.93 35.75 -11.28
C ARG A 233 -2.66 35.36 -12.74
N ASP A 234 -3.66 34.89 -13.50
CA ASP A 234 -3.48 34.39 -14.86
C ASP A 234 -3.28 35.52 -15.90
N LEU A 235 -3.64 36.77 -15.56
CA LEU A 235 -3.38 37.95 -16.39
C LEU A 235 -1.90 38.34 -16.45
N ILE A 236 -1.13 38.10 -15.38
CA ILE A 236 0.26 38.58 -15.30
C ILE A 236 1.22 37.49 -15.80
N ASP A 237 1.88 37.77 -16.92
CA ASP A 237 3.09 37.05 -17.36
C ASP A 237 4.30 38.00 -17.43
N SER A 238 5.46 37.45 -17.76
CA SER A 238 6.70 38.23 -17.85
C SER A 238 6.59 39.41 -18.84
N LYS A 239 5.83 39.26 -19.93
CA LYS A 239 5.68 40.31 -20.95
C LYS A 239 4.77 41.43 -20.45
N LEU A 240 3.58 41.10 -19.95
CA LEU A 240 2.66 42.09 -19.43
C LEU A 240 3.24 42.80 -18.20
N LYS A 241 3.98 42.08 -17.34
CA LYS A 241 4.69 42.68 -16.19
C LYS A 241 5.67 43.77 -16.64
N LEU A 242 6.47 43.52 -17.68
CA LEU A 242 7.40 44.51 -18.22
C LEU A 242 6.68 45.72 -18.80
N ALA A 243 5.58 45.50 -19.55
CA ALA A 243 4.77 46.59 -20.10
C ALA A 243 4.14 47.46 -19.00
N ILE A 244 3.63 46.84 -17.93
CA ILE A 244 3.08 47.56 -16.75
C ILE A 244 4.15 48.40 -16.08
N ARG A 245 5.34 47.84 -15.88
CA ARG A 245 6.47 48.57 -15.29
C ARG A 245 6.86 49.76 -16.15
N ALA A 246 6.98 49.57 -17.47
CA ALA A 246 7.31 50.64 -18.41
C ALA A 246 6.25 51.75 -18.40
N ALA A 247 4.96 51.40 -18.36
CA ALA A 247 3.87 52.36 -18.27
C ALA A 247 3.91 53.18 -16.97
N ARG A 248 4.18 52.53 -15.83
CA ARG A 248 4.32 53.21 -14.54
C ARG A 248 5.51 54.18 -14.52
N LEU A 249 6.63 53.81 -15.13
CA LEU A 249 7.79 54.70 -15.28
C LEU A 249 7.47 55.93 -16.14
N ARG A 250 6.51 55.84 -17.06
CA ARG A 250 5.97 57.00 -17.81
C ARG A 250 4.97 57.85 -17.00
N GLY A 251 4.60 57.43 -15.80
CA GLY A 251 3.60 58.11 -14.96
C GLY A 251 2.16 57.66 -15.17
N VAL A 252 1.94 56.53 -15.86
CA VAL A 252 0.59 55.94 -16.05
C VAL A 252 0.20 55.14 -14.81
N GLU A 253 -0.98 55.40 -14.26
CA GLU A 253 -1.53 54.58 -13.15
C GLU A 253 -2.12 53.29 -13.73
N VAL A 254 -1.56 52.13 -13.37
CA VAL A 254 -2.05 50.83 -13.86
C VAL A 254 -2.62 50.00 -12.70
N VAL A 255 -3.84 49.49 -12.88
CA VAL A 255 -4.53 48.61 -11.93
C VAL A 255 -4.85 47.29 -12.62
N VAL A 256 -4.39 46.17 -12.04
CA VAL A 256 -4.63 44.82 -12.56
C VAL A 256 -5.37 43.96 -11.55
N LEU A 257 -6.41 43.26 -12.02
CA LEU A 257 -7.21 42.36 -11.18
C LEU A 257 -7.76 41.17 -11.97
N ASP A 258 -7.45 39.96 -11.51
CA ASP A 258 -8.03 38.72 -12.02
C ASP A 258 -8.95 38.09 -10.98
N GLU A 259 -10.25 38.06 -11.29
CA GLU A 259 -11.29 37.44 -10.47
C GLU A 259 -11.58 35.99 -10.92
N GLY A 260 -10.81 35.46 -11.89
CA GLY A 260 -10.93 34.13 -12.46
C GLY A 260 -11.55 34.09 -13.86
N GLY A 261 -11.62 35.23 -14.56
CA GLY A 261 -12.20 35.32 -15.91
C GLY A 261 -11.44 34.51 -16.97
N LEU A 262 -10.16 34.21 -16.75
CA LEU A 262 -9.35 33.41 -17.68
C LEU A 262 -9.30 31.92 -17.33
N ALA A 263 -9.88 31.48 -16.21
CA ALA A 263 -9.62 30.15 -15.66
C ALA A 263 -10.01 28.99 -16.60
N SER A 264 -11.03 29.18 -17.45
CA SER A 264 -11.53 28.18 -18.41
C SER A 264 -10.86 28.24 -19.79
N LEU A 265 -9.96 29.20 -20.02
CA LEU A 265 -9.30 29.39 -21.31
C LEU A 265 -8.05 28.50 -21.43
N SER A 266 -7.74 28.11 -22.67
CA SER A 266 -6.48 27.43 -22.99
C SER A 266 -5.28 28.37 -22.81
N ASP A 267 -4.09 27.81 -22.58
CA ASP A 267 -2.87 28.60 -22.37
C ASP A 267 -2.54 29.51 -23.56
N ASN A 268 -2.85 29.08 -24.79
CA ASN A 268 -2.68 29.89 -26.00
C ASN A 268 -3.60 31.11 -25.99
N ALA A 269 -4.88 30.93 -25.66
CA ALA A 269 -5.84 32.05 -25.58
C ALA A 269 -5.46 33.04 -24.47
N LYS A 270 -4.95 32.55 -23.32
CA LYS A 270 -4.40 33.41 -22.27
C LYS A 270 -3.21 34.22 -22.79
N ALA A 271 -2.28 33.59 -23.50
CA ALA A 271 -1.10 34.25 -24.06
C ALA A 271 -1.47 35.35 -25.06
N ASP A 272 -2.43 35.10 -25.95
CA ASP A 272 -2.90 36.08 -26.93
C ASP A 272 -3.51 37.32 -26.26
N ILE A 273 -4.34 37.12 -25.24
CA ILE A 273 -4.94 38.22 -24.46
C ILE A 273 -3.84 39.07 -23.79
N ARG A 274 -2.87 38.42 -23.12
CA ARG A 274 -1.77 39.12 -22.44
C ARG A 274 -0.89 39.88 -23.41
N GLN A 275 -0.56 39.28 -24.56
CA GLN A 275 0.22 39.94 -25.60
C GLN A 275 -0.50 41.18 -26.13
N ARG A 276 -1.81 41.07 -26.40
CA ARG A 276 -2.60 42.21 -26.87
C ARG A 276 -2.63 43.33 -25.83
N PHE A 277 -2.85 43.02 -24.55
CA PHE A 277 -2.81 44.03 -23.48
C PHE A 277 -1.43 44.67 -23.32
N ALA A 278 -0.35 43.91 -23.48
CA ALA A 278 1.00 44.46 -23.42
C ALA A 278 1.24 45.48 -24.54
N SER A 279 0.87 45.13 -25.79
CA SER A 279 1.02 46.03 -26.95
C SER A 279 0.18 47.29 -26.83
N GLU A 280 -1.05 47.19 -26.33
CA GLU A 280 -1.93 48.36 -26.11
C GLU A 280 -1.38 49.27 -25.01
N LEU A 281 -0.79 48.69 -23.96
CA LEU A 281 -0.21 49.43 -22.85
C LEU A 281 1.04 50.22 -23.27
N ASP A 282 1.82 49.71 -24.23
CA ASP A 282 2.98 50.41 -24.79
C ASP A 282 2.59 51.70 -25.53
N GLY A 283 1.38 51.76 -26.12
CA GLY A 283 0.85 52.94 -26.78
C GLY A 283 0.36 54.05 -25.83
N ILE A 284 0.26 53.79 -24.53
CA ILE A 284 -0.31 54.72 -23.55
C ILE A 284 0.81 55.48 -22.83
N SER A 285 0.76 56.81 -22.95
CA SER A 285 1.74 57.73 -22.38
C SER A 285 1.28 58.43 -21.10
N THR A 286 -0.02 58.62 -20.88
CA THR A 286 -0.57 59.34 -19.71
C THR A 286 -1.93 58.77 -19.29
N GLY A 287 -2.31 59.00 -18.02
CA GLY A 287 -3.63 58.66 -17.50
C GLY A 287 -3.66 57.37 -16.67
N ARG A 288 -4.81 56.70 -16.67
CA ARG A 288 -5.09 55.50 -15.87
C ARG A 288 -5.53 54.34 -16.75
N VAL A 289 -4.95 53.17 -16.51
CA VAL A 289 -5.28 51.91 -17.18
C VAL A 289 -5.79 50.89 -16.17
N THR A 290 -6.93 50.27 -16.48
CA THR A 290 -7.53 49.21 -15.67
C THR A 290 -7.65 47.94 -16.51
N ILE A 291 -6.99 46.87 -16.08
CA ILE A 291 -7.03 45.53 -16.70
C ILE A 291 -7.77 44.60 -15.74
N ARG A 292 -8.92 44.06 -16.16
CA ARG A 292 -9.74 43.17 -15.32
C ARG A 292 -10.18 41.92 -16.05
N ALA A 293 -10.12 40.78 -15.36
CA ALA A 293 -10.69 39.51 -15.82
C ALA A 293 -11.82 39.05 -14.88
N PRO A 294 -13.06 39.50 -15.12
CA PRO A 294 -14.18 39.20 -14.23
C PRO A 294 -14.66 37.76 -14.38
N ARG A 295 -15.06 37.13 -13.28
CA ARG A 295 -15.64 35.78 -13.31
C ARG A 295 -17.10 35.83 -13.75
N GLY A 296 -17.46 35.01 -14.74
CA GLY A 296 -18.86 34.85 -15.18
C GLY A 296 -19.46 36.05 -15.92
N GLY A 297 -18.63 37.01 -16.36
CA GLY A 297 -19.06 38.10 -17.23
C GLY A 297 -19.28 37.65 -18.68
N LYS A 298 -19.87 38.52 -19.51
CA LYS A 298 -19.99 38.29 -20.97
C LYS A 298 -18.65 38.32 -21.72
N THR A 299 -17.60 38.76 -21.06
CA THR A 299 -16.23 38.95 -21.60
C THR A 299 -15.25 38.39 -20.58
N ASN A 300 -14.24 37.67 -21.07
CA ASN A 300 -13.21 37.02 -20.25
C ASN A 300 -12.20 38.03 -19.70
N ALA A 301 -11.91 39.11 -20.44
CA ALA A 301 -11.02 40.16 -19.99
C ALA A 301 -11.38 41.55 -20.58
N THR A 302 -11.05 42.59 -19.82
CA THR A 302 -11.33 43.98 -20.16
C THR A 302 -10.09 44.84 -19.95
N PHE A 303 -9.86 45.77 -20.87
CA PHE A 303 -8.81 46.76 -20.80
C PHE A 303 -9.43 48.14 -21.02
N VAL A 304 -9.24 49.04 -20.06
CA VAL A 304 -9.82 50.38 -20.09
C VAL A 304 -8.72 51.39 -19.84
N ALA A 305 -8.49 52.29 -20.79
CA ALA A 305 -7.61 53.44 -20.64
C ALA A 305 -8.43 54.72 -20.55
N SER A 306 -8.12 55.58 -19.59
CA SER A 306 -8.82 56.85 -19.37
C SER A 306 -7.84 57.97 -19.04
N ARG A 307 -8.03 59.16 -19.63
CA ARG A 307 -7.29 60.38 -19.28
C ARG A 307 -8.05 61.24 -18.27
N PRO A 308 -7.35 61.96 -17.37
CA PRO A 308 -7.99 62.90 -16.45
C PRO A 308 -8.79 63.95 -17.24
N GLY A 309 -10.06 64.19 -16.84
CA GLY A 309 -10.91 65.23 -17.44
C GLY A 309 -11.72 64.82 -18.68
N THR A 310 -11.70 63.55 -19.09
CA THR A 310 -12.55 63.02 -20.18
C THR A 310 -13.45 61.88 -19.66
N ALA A 311 -14.75 61.95 -19.95
CA ALA A 311 -15.73 60.96 -19.48
C ALA A 311 -15.74 59.67 -20.32
N THR A 312 -15.21 59.73 -21.55
CA THR A 312 -15.10 58.61 -22.48
C THR A 312 -13.71 57.97 -22.40
N PRO A 313 -13.59 56.63 -22.31
CA PRO A 313 -12.30 55.96 -22.32
C PRO A 313 -11.62 56.11 -23.69
N ASP A 314 -10.31 56.31 -23.69
CA ASP A 314 -9.49 56.41 -24.91
C ASP A 314 -9.35 55.05 -25.61
N VAL A 315 -9.32 53.97 -24.82
CA VAL A 315 -9.27 52.59 -25.30
C VAL A 315 -10.19 51.75 -24.43
N PHE A 316 -11.07 50.99 -25.07
CA PHE A 316 -11.96 50.04 -24.40
C PHE A 316 -11.97 48.72 -25.16
N LEU A 317 -11.22 47.74 -24.65
CA LEU A 317 -11.17 46.40 -25.23
C LEU A 317 -11.93 45.41 -24.35
N LYS A 318 -12.71 44.56 -25.01
CA LYS A 318 -13.48 43.47 -24.44
C LYS A 318 -13.12 42.20 -25.21
N LEU A 319 -12.52 41.23 -24.51
CA LEU A 319 -12.07 39.94 -25.05
C LEU A 319 -12.76 38.80 -24.31
#